data_AF-A0A1M4VDW9-F1
#
_entry.id   AF-A0A1M4VDW9-F1
#
_cell.length_a   1.000
_cell.length_b   1.000
_cell.length_c   1.000
_cell.angle_alpha   90.00
_cell.angle_beta   90.00
_cell.angle_gamma   90.00
#
_symmetry.space_group_name_H-M   'P 1'
#
loop_
_entity.id
_entity.type
_entity.pdbx_description
1 polymer ?
#
loop_
_entity_poly.entity_id
_entity_poly.type
_entity_poly.pdbx_seq_one_letter_code
_entity_poly.pdbx_strand_id
1 'polypeptide(L)'
;MTDSSPAPAFHPLANLFPLIEGEAFAELVADIAARGLEDPIVLHEGKILDGRNRFRACQAAGVAPRFTIFGLAAEPSSFMIRAALAGLPLTDHEMRLTPIDLGELPADFTVAGVPGADALGYVISKNMHRRHLDASQRALVAARLATMRPGRPSEKAEISAISQREAAEVMKVDRASVQSARAVLDHGASELIEAVERGDIAVSAAADLSALPLEEQRRVIETADKRALGAVVKAVRAEKQLEKRERREARETGLAARQRALPEKRYGVIYADPEWRFEPYSRESGMDRAADNHYPTSPENDIVLRKVGDIAAKDCVLFLWATAPMLLSAVRVLQNWGFTYKTHWIWEKDRIGTGYWNRNQHELLLLGTRGDVPAPAMGDQWPSVIKAPVGEHSAKPEVFVEMIEAYFPNLPKIELNARRAQPGWDAWGLEAPEAAS
;
A
#
# COMPACT_ATOMS: atom_id res chain seq x y z
N MET A 1 -27.02 24.39 47.72
CA MET A 1 -27.12 23.27 46.77
C MET A 1 -25.80 23.24 46.04
N THR A 2 -24.99 22.20 46.25
CA THR A 2 -23.71 22.02 45.56
C THR A 2 -24.02 21.72 44.10
N ASP A 3 -23.77 22.69 43.24
CA ASP A 3 -23.88 22.56 41.79
C ASP A 3 -22.78 21.60 41.31
N SER A 4 -23.13 20.33 41.15
CA SER A 4 -22.22 19.30 40.61
C SER A 4 -22.57 19.07 39.16
N SER A 5 -22.24 20.04 38.30
CA SER A 5 -22.28 19.81 36.85
C SER A 5 -21.38 18.62 36.50
N PRO A 6 -21.82 17.70 35.62
CA PRO A 6 -21.07 16.51 35.29
C PRO A 6 -19.74 16.87 34.61
N ALA A 7 -18.67 16.18 34.98
CA ALA A 7 -17.36 16.37 34.35
C ALA A 7 -17.44 16.12 32.83
N PRO A 8 -16.84 16.99 31.99
CA PRO A 8 -16.90 16.84 30.55
C PRO A 8 -16.25 15.51 30.09
N ALA A 9 -16.94 14.77 29.23
CA ALA A 9 -16.46 13.50 28.71
C ALA A 9 -15.26 13.68 27.75
N PHE A 10 -14.46 12.64 27.54
CA PHE A 10 -13.34 12.68 26.60
C PHE A 10 -13.79 12.50 25.16
N HIS A 11 -13.24 13.31 24.25
CA HIS A 11 -13.52 13.18 22.83
C HIS A 11 -12.85 11.91 22.26
N PRO A 12 -13.50 11.12 21.36
CA PRO A 12 -12.91 9.90 20.80
C PRO A 12 -11.53 10.12 20.16
N LEU A 13 -11.33 11.23 19.44
CA LEU A 13 -10.03 11.59 18.85
C LEU A 13 -8.93 11.79 19.91
N ALA A 14 -9.29 12.23 21.11
CA ALA A 14 -8.33 12.41 22.18
C ALA A 14 -7.74 11.04 22.60
N ASN A 15 -8.52 9.96 22.52
CA ASN A 15 -8.11 8.60 22.89
C ASN A 15 -7.05 7.98 21.99
N LEU A 16 -6.69 8.67 20.90
CA LEU A 16 -5.59 8.25 20.04
C LEU A 16 -4.26 8.14 20.79
N PHE A 17 -4.07 8.99 21.80
CA PHE A 17 -2.89 9.00 22.66
C PHE A 17 -3.23 8.42 24.04
N PRO A 18 -2.38 7.58 24.66
CA PRO A 18 -2.64 7.03 25.99
C PRO A 18 -2.60 8.13 27.08
N LEU A 19 -3.22 7.86 28.22
CA LEU A 19 -3.13 8.71 29.40
C LEU A 19 -1.71 8.62 30.01
N ILE A 20 -1.28 9.67 30.72
CA ILE A 20 -0.04 9.60 31.50
C ILE A 20 -0.42 9.04 32.88
N GLU A 21 0.43 8.17 33.42
CA GLU A 21 0.24 7.46 34.69
C GLU A 21 1.57 7.41 35.47
N GLY A 22 1.51 7.00 36.74
CA GLY A 22 2.69 6.85 37.60
C GLY A 22 3.39 8.16 37.97
N GLU A 23 4.71 8.11 38.08
CA GLU A 23 5.57 9.23 38.50
C GLU A 23 5.39 10.48 37.61
N ALA A 24 5.32 10.28 36.29
CA ALA A 24 5.10 11.38 35.34
C ALA A 24 3.74 12.07 35.53
N PHE A 25 2.71 11.37 36.01
CA PHE A 25 1.44 12.00 36.37
C PHE A 25 1.54 12.74 37.70
N ALA A 26 2.23 12.17 38.69
CA ALA A 26 2.46 12.82 39.98
C ALA A 26 3.24 14.13 39.84
N GLU A 27 4.27 14.17 38.98
CA GLU A 27 5.02 15.39 38.65
C GLU A 27 4.11 16.46 38.03
N LEU A 28 3.23 16.08 37.10
CA LEU A 28 2.27 16.99 36.49
C LEU A 28 1.27 17.57 37.51
N VAL A 29 0.80 16.74 38.45
CA VAL A 29 -0.07 17.19 39.56
C VAL A 29 0.66 18.21 40.44
N ALA A 30 1.91 17.93 40.80
CA ALA A 30 2.72 18.82 41.62
C ALA A 30 3.00 20.17 40.92
N ASP A 31 3.30 20.15 39.61
CA ASP A 31 3.53 21.36 38.82
C ASP A 31 2.26 22.23 38.73
N ILE A 32 1.10 21.63 38.46
CA ILE A 32 -0.19 22.35 38.43
C ILE A 32 -0.56 22.88 39.81
N ALA A 33 -0.29 22.15 40.89
CA ALA A 33 -0.52 22.65 42.25
C ALA A 33 0.34 23.89 42.58
N ALA A 34 1.57 23.93 42.07
CA ALA A 34 2.51 25.02 42.32
C ALA A 34 2.28 26.25 41.44
N ARG A 35 1.91 26.06 40.17
CA ARG A 35 1.87 27.12 39.14
C ARG A 35 0.48 27.41 38.58
N GLY A 36 -0.50 26.56 38.90
CA GLY A 36 -1.80 26.60 38.27
C GLY A 36 -1.79 26.06 36.84
N LEU A 37 -2.93 26.15 36.16
CA LEU A 37 -3.06 25.70 34.77
C LEU A 37 -2.64 26.80 33.78
N GLU A 38 -1.43 26.68 33.21
CA GLU A 38 -0.94 27.60 32.19
C GLU A 38 -1.64 27.41 30.83
N ASP A 39 -1.67 26.17 30.33
CA ASP A 39 -2.28 25.82 29.04
C ASP A 39 -3.73 25.33 29.22
N PRO A 40 -4.74 26.04 28.68
CA PRO A 40 -6.13 25.67 28.87
C PRO A 40 -6.47 24.31 28.24
N ILE A 41 -7.54 23.68 28.73
CA ILE A 41 -8.10 22.43 28.24
C ILE A 41 -9.01 22.73 27.05
N VAL A 42 -8.83 22.04 25.94
CA VAL A 42 -9.54 22.31 24.70
C VAL A 42 -10.76 21.40 24.60
N LEU A 43 -11.94 21.98 24.43
CA LEU A 43 -13.20 21.28 24.20
C LEU A 43 -13.58 21.30 22.71
N HIS A 44 -14.16 20.21 22.22
CA HIS A 44 -14.81 20.13 20.92
C HIS A 44 -16.11 19.32 21.09
N GLU A 45 -17.23 19.85 20.60
CA GLU A 45 -18.56 19.25 20.79
C GLU A 45 -18.89 18.95 22.27
N GLY A 46 -18.50 19.85 23.19
CA GLY A 46 -18.71 19.69 24.64
C GLY A 46 -17.81 18.63 25.31
N LYS A 47 -16.90 17.98 24.57
CA LYS A 47 -15.99 16.94 25.07
C LYS A 47 -14.54 17.41 25.04
N ILE A 48 -13.70 16.89 25.93
CA ILE A 48 -12.27 17.23 25.98
C ILE A 48 -11.54 16.67 24.74
N LEU A 49 -11.11 17.56 23.84
CA LEU A 49 -10.35 17.27 22.63
C LEU A 49 -8.83 17.22 22.92
N ASP A 50 -8.31 18.16 23.71
CA ASP A 50 -6.92 18.18 24.18
C ASP A 50 -6.84 18.60 25.66
N GLY A 51 -5.90 18.02 26.40
CA GLY A 51 -5.69 18.35 27.82
C GLY A 51 -6.30 17.38 28.83
N ARG A 52 -6.64 16.14 28.44
CA ARG A 52 -7.16 15.10 29.36
C ARG A 52 -6.31 14.89 30.62
N ASN A 53 -4.99 14.85 30.48
CA ASN A 53 -4.09 14.73 31.64
C ASN A 53 -4.06 16.01 32.49
N ARG A 54 -4.15 17.19 31.87
CA ARG A 54 -4.23 18.47 32.60
C ARG A 54 -5.53 18.58 33.40
N PHE A 55 -6.64 18.16 32.80
CA PHE A 55 -7.94 18.08 33.50
C PHE A 55 -7.88 17.14 34.72
N ARG A 56 -7.38 15.90 34.53
CA ARG A 56 -7.18 14.95 35.63
C ARG A 56 -6.27 15.50 36.72
N ALA A 57 -5.19 16.18 36.33
CA ALA A 57 -4.24 16.76 37.26
C ALA A 57 -4.78 17.98 38.02
N CYS A 58 -5.58 18.84 37.36
CA CYS A 58 -6.33 19.92 38.02
C CYS A 58 -7.29 19.38 39.09
N GLN A 59 -8.03 18.31 38.78
CA GLN A 59 -8.92 17.65 39.74
C GLN A 59 -8.16 17.09 40.95
N ALA A 60 -7.01 16.43 40.70
CA ALA A 60 -6.17 15.89 41.77
C ALA A 60 -5.48 16.97 42.61
N ALA A 61 -5.10 18.10 42.00
CA ALA A 61 -4.43 19.23 42.66
C ALA A 61 -5.41 20.21 43.35
N GLY A 62 -6.72 20.06 43.15
CA GLY A 62 -7.72 21.02 43.64
C GLY A 62 -7.68 22.38 42.96
N VAL A 63 -7.11 22.46 41.75
CA VAL A 63 -6.99 23.70 40.95
C VAL A 63 -8.15 23.77 39.95
N ALA A 64 -8.82 24.93 39.87
CA ALA A 64 -9.92 25.13 38.94
C ALA A 64 -9.44 25.01 37.47
N PRO A 65 -10.01 24.09 36.66
CA PRO A 65 -9.61 23.93 35.27
C PRO A 65 -10.12 25.09 34.40
N ARG A 66 -9.26 25.58 33.50
CA ARG A 66 -9.61 26.59 32.48
C ARG A 66 -9.80 25.93 31.12
N PHE A 67 -10.88 26.26 30.43
CA PHE A 67 -11.25 25.65 29.16
C PHE A 67 -11.16 26.62 27.98
N THR A 68 -11.10 26.08 26.76
CA THR A 68 -11.19 26.81 25.49
C THR A 68 -11.94 25.96 24.47
N ILE A 69 -12.63 26.56 23.49
CA ILE A 69 -13.48 25.81 22.56
C ILE A 69 -12.85 25.78 21.16
N PHE A 70 -12.69 24.58 20.61
CA PHE A 70 -12.17 24.32 19.28
C PHE A 70 -13.21 24.65 18.20
N GLY A 71 -12.82 25.38 17.15
CA GLY A 71 -13.67 25.67 15.99
C GLY A 71 -14.47 26.96 16.06
N LEU A 72 -14.46 27.70 17.17
CA LEU A 72 -15.01 29.05 17.23
C LEU A 72 -14.01 30.02 16.58
N ALA A 73 -14.36 30.58 15.42
CA ALA A 73 -13.64 31.72 14.86
C ALA A 73 -13.93 32.98 15.71
N ALA A 74 -12.96 33.89 15.80
CA ALA A 74 -13.13 35.21 16.39
C ALA A 74 -13.97 36.13 15.47
N GLU A 75 -15.15 35.67 15.04
CA GLU A 75 -16.09 36.42 14.22
C GLU A 75 -17.21 37.05 15.10
N PRO A 76 -17.82 38.17 14.66
CA PRO A 76 -18.79 38.95 15.45
C PRO A 76 -20.05 38.18 15.91
N SER A 77 -20.31 36.99 15.33
CA SER A 77 -21.38 36.07 15.72
C SER A 77 -21.25 35.51 17.15
N SER A 78 -20.15 35.80 17.85
CA SER A 78 -19.95 35.46 19.27
C SER A 78 -20.90 36.14 20.26
N PHE A 79 -21.80 37.02 19.80
CA PHE A 79 -22.85 37.64 20.62
C PHE A 79 -23.72 36.60 21.33
N MET A 80 -24.06 35.50 20.65
CA MET A 80 -24.93 34.43 21.17
C MET A 80 -24.37 33.73 22.42
N ILE A 81 -23.06 33.46 22.42
CA ILE A 81 -22.38 32.79 23.55
C ILE A 81 -22.09 33.79 24.68
N ARG A 82 -21.77 35.05 24.35
CA ARG A 82 -21.64 36.12 25.35
C ARG A 82 -22.96 36.46 26.04
N ALA A 83 -24.07 36.50 25.30
CA ALA A 83 -25.40 36.80 25.84
C ALA A 83 -25.91 35.68 26.76
N ALA A 84 -25.69 34.42 26.38
CA ALA A 84 -26.01 33.26 27.22
C ALA A 84 -25.20 33.22 28.53
N LEU A 85 -23.89 33.53 28.48
CA LEU A 85 -23.03 33.61 29.67
C LEU A 85 -23.30 34.86 30.54
N ALA A 86 -23.85 35.94 29.97
CA ALA A 86 -24.16 37.20 30.67
C ALA A 86 -25.62 37.30 31.18
N GLY A 87 -26.46 36.27 30.97
CA GLY A 87 -27.84 36.25 31.42
C GLY A 87 -28.79 37.22 30.69
N LEU A 88 -28.47 37.59 29.44
CA LEU A 88 -29.32 38.49 28.64
C LEU A 88 -30.38 37.70 27.85
N PRO A 89 -31.62 38.21 27.72
CA PRO A 89 -32.68 37.49 27.01
C PRO A 89 -32.41 37.43 25.49
N LEU A 90 -32.47 36.21 24.93
CA LEU A 90 -32.36 35.94 23.50
C LEU A 90 -33.75 35.84 22.85
N THR A 91 -33.85 36.15 21.56
CA THR A 91 -35.10 36.07 20.78
C THR A 91 -35.39 34.65 20.26
N ASP A 92 -36.66 34.37 19.92
CA ASP A 92 -37.10 33.05 19.39
C ASP A 92 -36.37 32.61 18.11
N HIS A 93 -35.89 33.55 17.30
CA HIS A 93 -35.11 33.26 16.11
C HIS A 93 -33.67 32.82 16.46
N GLU A 94 -33.10 33.41 17.51
CA GLU A 94 -31.77 33.11 18.04
C GLU A 94 -31.75 31.73 18.73
N MET A 95 -32.80 31.36 19.47
CA MET A 95 -32.93 30.02 20.06
C MET A 95 -33.01 28.87 19.03
N ARG A 96 -33.39 29.13 17.78
CA ARG A 96 -33.47 28.09 16.73
C ARG A 96 -32.13 27.79 16.06
N LEU A 97 -31.11 28.63 16.27
CA LEU A 97 -29.78 28.50 15.66
C LEU A 97 -28.76 27.80 16.57
N THR A 98 -29.16 27.28 17.73
CA THR A 98 -28.26 26.61 18.70
C THR A 98 -28.35 25.09 18.60
N PRO A 99 -27.34 24.39 18.05
CA PRO A 99 -27.19 22.94 18.23
C PRO A 99 -26.13 22.61 19.29
N ILE A 100 -26.06 23.38 20.38
CA ILE A 100 -25.17 23.07 21.51
C ILE A 100 -25.94 23.34 22.81
N ASP A 101 -26.13 22.28 23.59
CA ASP A 101 -26.62 22.35 24.95
C ASP A 101 -25.49 22.94 25.83
N LEU A 102 -25.41 24.26 25.88
CA LEU A 102 -24.43 25.04 26.66
C LEU A 102 -24.90 25.28 28.11
N GLY A 103 -25.98 24.62 28.53
CA GLY A 103 -26.72 24.92 29.77
C GLY A 103 -26.02 24.63 31.09
N GLU A 104 -24.80 24.08 31.11
CA GLU A 104 -24.12 23.66 32.34
C GLU A 104 -22.60 23.97 32.32
N LEU A 105 -22.19 25.12 31.77
CA LEU A 105 -20.81 25.57 31.90
C LEU A 105 -20.64 26.42 33.18
N PRO A 106 -19.72 26.07 34.10
CA PRO A 106 -19.49 26.83 35.33
C PRO A 106 -19.12 28.29 35.05
N ALA A 107 -19.42 29.19 36.01
CA ALA A 107 -19.27 30.65 35.90
C ALA A 107 -17.85 31.17 35.54
N ASP A 108 -16.84 30.30 35.61
CA ASP A 108 -15.41 30.64 35.46
C ASP A 108 -14.90 30.46 34.01
N PHE A 109 -15.82 30.25 33.04
CA PHE A 109 -15.52 29.88 31.67
C PHE A 109 -14.95 31.04 30.84
N THR A 110 -13.75 30.89 30.27
CA THR A 110 -13.17 31.87 29.33
C THR A 110 -13.18 31.29 27.90
N VAL A 111 -14.05 31.80 27.02
CA VAL A 111 -14.11 31.33 25.62
C VAL A 111 -13.06 32.06 24.79
N ALA A 112 -11.98 31.36 24.42
CA ALA A 112 -11.09 31.76 23.34
C ALA A 112 -11.23 30.74 22.19
N GLY A 113 -11.31 31.24 20.97
CA GLY A 113 -11.56 30.43 19.78
C GLY A 113 -10.26 29.98 19.11
N VAL A 114 -10.20 28.71 18.68
CA VAL A 114 -9.16 28.21 17.76
C VAL A 114 -9.75 28.18 16.35
N PRO A 115 -9.24 28.99 15.39
CA PRO A 115 -9.86 29.10 14.06
C PRO A 115 -9.72 27.81 13.22
N GLY A 116 -10.83 27.32 12.67
CA GLY A 116 -10.94 26.64 11.37
C GLY A 116 -10.04 25.43 11.05
N ALA A 117 -9.51 24.71 12.04
CA ALA A 117 -8.64 23.57 11.79
C ALA A 117 -9.38 22.22 11.79
N ASP A 118 -8.85 21.25 11.05
CA ASP A 118 -9.17 19.83 11.20
C ASP A 118 -8.91 19.40 12.66
N ALA A 119 -9.93 18.92 13.36
CA ALA A 119 -9.85 18.49 14.75
C ALA A 119 -8.82 17.36 14.93
N LEU A 120 -8.70 16.48 13.93
CA LEU A 120 -7.73 15.39 13.94
C LEU A 120 -6.30 15.92 13.79
N GLY A 121 -6.06 16.76 12.78
CA GLY A 121 -4.79 17.45 12.56
C GLY A 121 -4.36 18.31 13.75
N TYR A 122 -5.29 18.95 14.45
CA TYR A 122 -5.00 19.70 15.68
C TYR A 122 -4.49 18.80 16.81
N VAL A 123 -5.20 17.70 17.09
CA VAL A 123 -4.82 16.75 18.14
C VAL A 123 -3.47 16.10 17.83
N ILE A 124 -3.24 15.70 16.57
CA ILE A 124 -1.97 15.12 16.11
C ILE A 124 -0.83 16.13 16.27
N SER A 125 -0.99 17.35 15.74
CA SER A 125 0.04 18.39 15.80
C SER A 125 0.41 18.75 17.24
N LYS A 126 -0.56 19.00 18.12
CA LYS A 126 -0.30 19.36 19.51
C LYS A 126 0.36 18.22 20.30
N ASN A 127 -0.03 16.97 20.06
CA ASN A 127 0.56 15.84 20.77
C ASN A 127 1.96 15.47 20.26
N MET A 128 2.23 15.59 18.95
CA MET A 128 3.56 15.38 18.38
C MET A 128 4.60 16.40 18.86
N HIS A 129 4.19 17.65 19.15
CA HIS A 129 5.12 18.68 19.66
C HIS A 129 5.36 18.59 21.17
N ARG A 130 4.37 18.12 21.95
CA ARG A 130 4.43 18.08 23.42
C ARG A 130 4.92 16.75 23.99
N ARG A 131 4.70 15.63 23.28
CA ARG A 131 5.24 14.31 23.62
C ARG A 131 6.35 14.02 22.64
N HIS A 132 7.58 13.88 23.12
CA HIS A 132 8.70 13.41 22.31
C HIS A 132 8.50 11.92 21.98
N LEU A 133 7.51 11.61 21.13
CA LEU A 133 7.19 10.25 20.71
C LEU A 133 8.26 9.72 19.77
N ASP A 134 8.76 8.52 20.06
CA ASP A 134 9.67 7.82 19.17
C ASP A 134 8.95 7.29 17.91
N ALA A 135 9.72 6.80 16.94
CA ALA A 135 9.17 6.30 15.68
C ALA A 135 8.21 5.10 15.86
N SER A 136 8.43 4.26 16.87
CA SER A 136 7.60 3.09 17.17
C SER A 136 6.24 3.51 17.75
N GLN A 137 6.23 4.45 18.69
CA GLN A 137 5.01 5.00 19.29
C GLN A 137 4.20 5.76 18.24
N ARG A 138 4.86 6.55 17.37
CA ARG A 138 4.17 7.23 16.25
C ARG A 138 3.56 6.24 15.25
N ALA A 139 4.22 5.11 15.00
CA ALA A 139 3.68 4.06 14.15
C ALA A 139 2.45 3.37 14.78
N LEU A 140 2.43 3.17 16.10
CA LEU A 140 1.27 2.64 16.82
C LEU A 140 0.06 3.57 16.71
N VAL A 141 0.30 4.88 16.87
CA VAL A 141 -0.72 5.92 16.67
C VAL A 141 -1.20 5.95 15.21
N ALA A 142 -0.30 5.86 14.24
CA ALA A 142 -0.64 5.79 12.81
C ALA A 142 -1.52 4.57 12.48
N ALA A 143 -1.23 3.41 13.07
CA ALA A 143 -2.04 2.21 12.87
C ALA A 143 -3.43 2.35 13.49
N ARG A 144 -3.56 2.99 14.66
CA ARG A 144 -4.85 3.33 15.25
C ARG A 144 -5.64 4.29 14.35
N LEU A 145 -5.02 5.36 13.87
CA LEU A 145 -5.61 6.32 12.93
C LEU A 145 -6.22 5.63 11.69
N ALA A 146 -5.44 4.73 11.07
CA ALA A 146 -5.87 4.02 9.87
C ALA A 146 -7.06 3.06 10.09
N THR A 147 -7.48 2.84 11.34
CA THR A 147 -8.51 1.87 11.72
C THR A 147 -9.70 2.49 12.42
N MET A 148 -9.67 3.81 12.64
CA MET A 148 -10.81 4.57 13.13
C MET A 148 -11.92 4.53 12.06
N ARG A 149 -13.00 3.78 12.34
CA ARG A 149 -14.26 3.88 11.59
C ARG A 149 -15.07 5.07 12.13
N PRO A 150 -15.85 5.78 11.30
CA PRO A 150 -16.75 6.82 11.79
C PRO A 150 -17.68 6.24 12.85
N GLY A 151 -17.71 6.85 14.05
CA GLY A 151 -18.81 6.64 14.97
C GLY A 151 -20.12 7.08 14.31
N ARG A 152 -21.24 6.46 14.70
CA ARG A 152 -22.61 6.72 14.21
C ARG A 152 -22.81 8.19 13.80
N PRO A 153 -23.20 8.49 12.55
CA PRO A 153 -23.13 9.84 12.02
C PRO A 153 -24.12 10.74 12.76
N SER A 154 -23.62 11.79 13.41
CA SER A 154 -24.34 13.06 13.39
C SER A 154 -24.15 13.63 11.98
N GLU A 155 -25.20 14.19 11.37
CA GLU A 155 -25.26 14.60 9.96
C GLU A 155 -24.23 15.68 9.54
N LYS A 156 -23.20 15.99 10.34
CA LYS A 156 -22.26 17.09 10.10
C LYS A 156 -20.77 16.80 10.34
N ALA A 157 -20.35 15.55 10.59
CA ALA A 157 -18.93 15.22 10.76
C ALA A 157 -18.35 14.44 9.56
N GLU A 158 -17.76 15.16 8.60
CA GLU A 158 -16.94 14.58 7.53
C GLU A 158 -15.55 14.18 8.08
N ILE A 159 -15.43 13.04 8.77
CA ILE A 159 -14.12 12.43 9.04
C ILE A 159 -13.97 11.24 8.10
N SER A 160 -13.29 11.47 6.97
CA SER A 160 -12.91 10.42 6.03
C SER A 160 -11.94 9.43 6.70
N ALA A 161 -12.11 8.13 6.46
CA ALA A 161 -11.21 7.11 6.98
C ALA A 161 -9.85 7.22 6.26
N ILE A 162 -8.82 7.63 7.00
CA ILE A 162 -7.46 7.83 6.48
C ILE A 162 -6.84 6.47 6.14
N SER A 163 -6.23 6.34 4.96
CA SER A 163 -5.52 5.12 4.57
C SER A 163 -4.25 4.90 5.39
N GLN A 164 -3.74 3.66 5.45
CA GLN A 164 -2.46 3.38 6.13
C GLN A 164 -1.29 4.24 5.62
N ARG A 165 -1.30 4.60 4.34
CA ARG A 165 -0.27 5.43 3.72
C ARG A 165 -0.36 6.87 4.22
N GLU A 166 -1.54 7.46 4.17
CA GLU A 166 -1.77 8.83 4.64
C GLU A 166 -1.51 8.94 6.14
N ALA A 167 -1.91 7.95 6.94
CA ALA A 167 -1.60 7.91 8.37
C ALA A 167 -0.08 7.84 8.65
N ALA A 168 0.67 7.10 7.82
CA ALA A 168 2.13 7.03 7.89
C ALA A 168 2.79 8.38 7.59
N GLU A 169 2.33 9.06 6.53
CA GLU A 169 2.80 10.39 6.13
C GLU A 169 2.52 11.44 7.23
N VAL A 170 1.30 11.46 7.77
CA VAL A 170 0.89 12.37 8.85
C VAL A 170 1.75 12.17 10.10
N MET A 171 2.01 10.92 10.49
CA MET A 171 2.79 10.59 11.67
C MET A 171 4.31 10.57 11.43
N LYS A 172 4.76 10.86 10.20
CA LYS A 172 6.16 10.85 9.77
C LYS A 172 6.86 9.52 10.11
N VAL A 173 6.29 8.43 9.63
CA VAL A 173 6.81 7.06 9.77
C VAL A 173 6.64 6.30 8.45
N ASP A 174 7.40 5.22 8.25
CA ASP A 174 7.24 4.37 7.07
C ASP A 174 5.97 3.53 7.13
N ARG A 175 5.37 3.26 5.95
CA ARG A 175 4.21 2.36 5.82
C ARG A 175 4.46 0.98 6.44
N ALA A 176 5.69 0.46 6.32
CA ALA A 176 6.07 -0.83 6.92
C ALA A 176 5.96 -0.79 8.46
N SER A 177 6.33 0.32 9.08
CA SER A 177 6.20 0.52 10.53
C SER A 177 4.73 0.57 10.96
N VAL A 178 3.86 1.17 10.14
CA VAL A 178 2.39 1.14 10.37
C VAL A 178 1.82 -0.27 10.25
N GLN A 179 2.33 -1.09 9.32
CA GLN A 179 1.94 -2.51 9.22
C GLN A 179 2.42 -3.33 10.41
N SER A 180 3.65 -3.14 10.87
CA SER A 180 4.16 -3.76 12.09
C SER A 180 3.31 -3.35 13.31
N ALA A 181 3.03 -2.06 13.46
CA ALA A 181 2.14 -1.56 14.50
C ALA A 181 0.75 -2.18 14.44
N ARG A 182 0.20 -2.37 13.23
CA ARG A 182 -1.10 -3.01 13.03
C ARG A 182 -1.09 -4.47 13.49
N ALA A 183 -0.05 -5.23 13.14
CA ALA A 183 0.11 -6.61 13.61
C ALA A 183 0.18 -6.70 15.15
N VAL A 184 0.87 -5.74 15.79
CA VAL A 184 0.92 -5.65 17.25
C VAL A 184 -0.46 -5.35 17.85
N LEU A 185 -1.24 -4.44 17.26
CA LEU A 185 -2.58 -4.12 17.75
C LEU A 185 -3.59 -5.26 17.54
N ASP A 186 -3.45 -6.03 16.46
CA ASP A 186 -4.40 -7.10 16.10
C ASP A 186 -4.10 -8.42 16.82
N HIS A 187 -2.84 -8.70 17.15
CA HIS A 187 -2.40 -10.01 17.65
C HIS A 187 -1.51 -9.94 18.91
N GLY A 188 -1.15 -8.74 19.37
CA GLY A 188 -0.33 -8.55 20.55
C GLY A 188 -1.12 -8.70 21.85
N ALA A 189 -0.49 -9.29 22.87
CA ALA A 189 -0.97 -9.21 24.25
C ALA A 189 -0.97 -7.75 24.74
N SER A 190 -1.84 -7.42 25.71
CA SER A 190 -1.95 -6.09 26.31
C SER A 190 -0.61 -5.54 26.77
N GLU A 191 0.17 -6.39 27.45
CA GLU A 191 1.48 -6.11 28.02
C GLU A 191 2.51 -5.77 26.93
N LEU A 192 2.40 -6.41 25.77
CA LEU A 192 3.27 -6.16 24.61
C LEU A 192 2.92 -4.81 23.94
N ILE A 193 1.63 -4.48 23.83
CA ILE A 193 1.18 -3.19 23.31
C ILE A 193 1.66 -2.07 24.24
N GLU A 194 1.46 -2.22 25.54
CA GLU A 194 1.90 -1.25 26.55
C GLU A 194 3.43 -1.06 26.55
N ALA A 195 4.21 -2.12 26.35
CA ALA A 195 5.66 -2.03 26.24
C ALA A 195 6.09 -1.16 25.05
N VAL A 196 5.37 -1.23 23.91
CA VAL A 196 5.60 -0.32 22.76
C VAL A 196 5.18 1.10 23.10
N GLU A 197 4.06 1.28 23.80
CA GLU A 197 3.57 2.61 24.21
C GLU A 197 4.50 3.31 25.19
N ARG A 198 5.16 2.57 26.09
CA ARG A 198 6.20 3.10 26.99
C ARG A 198 7.54 3.37 26.32
N GLY A 199 7.77 2.82 25.12
CA GLY A 199 9.05 2.92 24.40
C GLY A 199 10.08 1.89 24.84
N ASP A 200 9.68 0.84 25.57
CA ASP A 200 10.57 -0.21 26.07
C ASP A 200 11.03 -1.14 24.95
N ILE A 201 10.20 -1.32 23.92
CA ILE A 201 10.44 -2.20 22.77
C ILE A 201 10.08 -1.49 21.46
N ALA A 202 10.92 -1.67 20.44
CA ALA A 202 10.64 -1.18 19.11
C ALA A 202 9.46 -1.92 18.48
N VAL A 203 8.61 -1.21 17.73
CA VAL A 203 7.40 -1.77 17.12
C VAL A 203 7.68 -2.93 16.16
N SER A 204 8.84 -2.94 15.51
CA SER A 204 9.26 -4.02 14.62
C SER A 204 9.61 -5.30 15.38
N ALA A 205 10.20 -5.19 16.58
CA ALA A 205 10.46 -6.32 17.45
C ALA A 205 9.16 -6.84 18.09
N ALA A 206 8.27 -5.94 18.50
CA ALA A 206 6.96 -6.30 19.00
C ALA A 206 6.10 -7.03 17.94
N ALA A 207 6.17 -6.61 16.68
CA ALA A 207 5.47 -7.29 15.57
C ALA A 207 6.01 -8.69 15.27
N ASP A 208 7.28 -8.95 15.61
CA ASP A 208 7.80 -10.31 15.55
C ASP A 208 7.23 -11.16 16.69
N LEU A 209 7.22 -10.62 17.91
CA LEU A 209 6.65 -11.30 19.08
C LEU A 209 5.15 -11.54 18.96
N SER A 210 4.40 -10.63 18.32
CA SER A 210 2.95 -10.80 18.13
C SER A 210 2.57 -11.99 17.24
N ALA A 211 3.55 -12.65 16.59
CA ALA A 211 3.35 -13.90 15.86
C ALA A 211 3.36 -15.14 16.78
N LEU A 212 3.84 -15.01 18.02
CA LEU A 212 3.85 -16.08 19.01
C LEU A 212 2.47 -16.23 19.69
N PRO A 213 2.17 -17.38 20.31
CA PRO A 213 0.98 -17.54 21.14
C PRO A 213 0.95 -16.51 22.29
N LEU A 214 -0.24 -16.02 22.65
CA LEU A 214 -0.43 -14.95 23.64
C LEU A 214 0.27 -15.23 24.99
N GLU A 215 0.22 -16.47 25.47
CA GLU A 215 0.88 -16.88 26.72
C GLU A 215 2.41 -16.76 26.64
N GLU A 216 2.99 -17.03 25.47
CA GLU A 216 4.42 -16.89 25.27
C GLU A 216 4.83 -15.42 25.11
N GLN A 217 4.00 -14.60 24.45
CA GLN A 217 4.20 -13.15 24.40
C GLN A 217 4.28 -12.55 25.81
N ARG A 218 3.33 -12.90 26.69
CA ARG A 218 3.30 -12.46 28.09
C ARG A 218 4.54 -12.90 28.85
N ARG A 219 4.88 -14.19 28.78
CA ARG A 219 6.08 -14.73 29.44
C ARG A 219 7.34 -13.98 29.02
N VAL A 220 7.50 -13.72 27.72
CA VAL A 220 8.67 -13.02 27.19
C VAL A 220 8.72 -11.57 27.65
N ILE A 221 7.60 -10.86 27.72
CA ILE A 221 7.56 -9.47 28.18
C ILE A 221 7.78 -9.34 29.68
N GLU A 222 7.23 -10.26 30.49
CA GLU A 222 7.36 -10.22 31.95
C GLU A 222 8.74 -10.63 32.46
N THR A 223 9.40 -11.57 31.80
CA THR A 223 10.61 -12.23 32.35
C THR A 223 11.91 -11.86 31.64
N ALA A 224 11.85 -11.28 30.44
CA ALA A 224 13.04 -11.07 29.63
C ALA A 224 13.70 -9.72 29.93
N ASP A 225 15.00 -9.74 30.23
CA ASP A 225 15.83 -8.56 30.05
C ASP A 225 16.00 -8.23 28.55
N LYS A 226 16.59 -7.06 28.23
CA LYS A 226 16.81 -6.63 26.83
C LYS A 226 17.56 -7.65 25.99
N ARG A 227 18.44 -8.47 26.59
CA ARG A 227 19.26 -9.47 25.89
C ARG A 227 18.45 -10.72 25.58
N ALA A 228 17.67 -11.21 26.54
CA ALA A 228 16.76 -12.33 26.37
C ALA A 228 15.67 -12.01 25.33
N LEU A 229 15.11 -10.79 25.36
CA LEU A 229 14.16 -10.31 24.36
C LEU A 229 14.76 -10.33 22.95
N GLY A 230 16.00 -9.85 22.80
CA GLY A 230 16.71 -9.86 21.53
C GLY A 230 16.95 -11.27 20.97
N ALA A 231 17.19 -12.26 21.85
CA ALA A 231 17.38 -13.66 21.44
C ALA A 231 16.08 -14.28 20.90
N VAL A 232 14.95 -14.04 21.57
CA VAL A 232 13.63 -14.53 21.12
C VAL A 232 13.26 -13.90 19.78
N VAL A 233 13.38 -12.58 19.65
CA VAL A 233 13.11 -11.88 18.38
C VAL A 233 13.98 -12.43 17.24
N LYS A 234 15.25 -12.73 17.51
CA LYS A 234 16.16 -13.32 16.52
C LYS A 234 15.70 -14.73 16.09
N ALA A 235 15.24 -15.55 17.03
CA ALA A 235 14.74 -16.89 16.72
C ALA A 235 13.48 -16.82 15.83
N VAL A 236 12.50 -15.98 16.20
CA VAL A 236 11.27 -15.77 15.40
C VAL A 236 11.60 -15.28 13.99
N ARG A 237 12.55 -14.36 13.86
CA ARG A 237 13.01 -13.88 12.54
C ARG A 237 13.63 -15.00 11.71
N ALA A 238 14.44 -15.86 12.33
CA ALA A 238 15.08 -16.98 11.62
C ALA A 238 14.05 -17.97 11.07
N GLU A 239 13.02 -18.29 11.86
CA GLU A 239 11.90 -19.15 11.45
C GLU A 239 11.11 -18.55 10.29
N LYS A 240 10.70 -17.26 10.39
CA LYS A 240 10.03 -16.56 9.29
C LYS A 240 10.86 -16.53 7.99
N GLN A 241 12.19 -16.43 8.10
CA GLN A 241 13.07 -16.46 6.93
C GLN A 241 13.14 -17.86 6.31
N LEU A 242 13.12 -18.91 7.12
CA LEU A 242 13.08 -20.30 6.65
C LEU A 242 11.76 -20.58 5.91
N GLU A 243 10.61 -20.23 6.49
CA GLU A 243 9.30 -20.38 5.84
C GLU A 243 9.23 -19.60 4.52
N LYS A 244 9.77 -18.37 4.49
CA LYS A 244 9.83 -17.56 3.27
C LYS A 244 10.69 -18.23 2.20
N ARG A 245 11.79 -18.86 2.60
CA ARG A 245 12.68 -19.61 1.70
C ARG A 245 11.98 -20.86 1.16
N GLU A 246 11.34 -21.65 2.01
CA GLU A 246 10.59 -22.85 1.61
C GLU A 246 9.40 -22.50 0.71
N ARG A 247 8.66 -21.43 1.01
CA ARG A 247 7.58 -20.94 0.15
C ARG A 247 8.10 -20.46 -1.20
N ARG A 248 9.29 -19.85 -1.24
CA ARG A 248 9.96 -19.46 -2.50
C ARG A 248 10.37 -20.69 -3.29
N GLU A 249 11.01 -21.66 -2.67
CA GLU A 249 11.47 -22.91 -3.30
C GLU A 249 10.28 -23.76 -3.80
N ALA A 250 9.18 -23.85 -3.05
CA ALA A 250 7.95 -24.52 -3.46
C ALA A 250 7.25 -23.79 -4.64
N ARG A 251 7.23 -22.46 -4.60
CA ARG A 251 6.71 -21.63 -5.71
C ARG A 251 7.59 -21.79 -6.95
N GLU A 252 8.91 -21.80 -6.81
CA GLU A 252 9.87 -22.02 -7.89
C GLU A 252 9.70 -23.42 -8.52
N THR A 253 9.51 -24.45 -7.70
CA THR A 253 9.29 -25.83 -8.16
C THR A 253 7.96 -25.97 -8.92
N GLY A 254 6.88 -25.35 -8.43
CA GLY A 254 5.57 -25.35 -9.10
C GLY A 254 5.56 -24.54 -10.40
N LEU A 255 6.27 -23.40 -10.45
CA LEU A 255 6.41 -22.57 -11.65
C LEU A 255 7.25 -23.28 -12.73
N ALA A 256 8.34 -23.95 -12.34
CA ALA A 256 9.19 -24.71 -13.26
C ALA A 256 8.50 -25.94 -13.86
N ALA A 257 7.46 -26.48 -13.21
CA ALA A 257 6.64 -27.57 -13.73
C ALA A 257 5.60 -27.06 -14.75
N ARG A 258 4.92 -25.94 -14.47
CA ARG A 258 3.99 -25.28 -15.42
C ARG A 258 4.72 -24.78 -16.68
N GLN A 259 5.94 -24.28 -16.54
CA GLN A 259 6.80 -23.84 -17.66
C GLN A 259 7.40 -24.97 -18.51
N ARG A 260 7.23 -26.24 -18.14
CA ARG A 260 7.76 -27.38 -18.92
C ARG A 260 6.69 -28.19 -19.65
N ALA A 261 5.47 -28.22 -19.14
CA ALA A 261 4.37 -28.92 -19.81
C ALA A 261 3.70 -27.98 -20.83
N LEU A 262 4.12 -28.05 -22.09
CA LEU A 262 3.33 -27.50 -23.20
C LEU A 262 2.01 -28.30 -23.32
N PRO A 263 0.90 -27.68 -23.75
CA PRO A 263 -0.37 -28.37 -23.94
C PRO A 263 -0.29 -29.47 -25.02
N GLU A 264 -1.16 -30.48 -24.94
CA GLU A 264 -1.20 -31.56 -25.95
C GLU A 264 -1.92 -31.15 -27.25
N LYS A 265 -2.75 -30.10 -27.19
CA LYS A 265 -3.50 -29.55 -28.33
C LYS A 265 -2.53 -29.01 -29.38
N ARG A 266 -2.87 -29.22 -30.65
CA ARG A 266 -2.11 -28.67 -31.79
C ARG A 266 -2.72 -27.36 -32.28
N TYR A 267 -1.88 -26.38 -32.56
CA TYR A 267 -2.28 -25.03 -32.94
C TYR A 267 -1.94 -24.70 -34.38
N GLY A 268 -2.87 -24.04 -35.07
CA GLY A 268 -2.61 -23.46 -36.40
C GLY A 268 -1.86 -22.14 -36.31
N VAL A 269 -1.98 -21.42 -35.19
CA VAL A 269 -1.31 -20.15 -34.92
C VAL A 269 -0.61 -20.21 -33.57
N ILE A 270 0.68 -19.88 -33.55
CA ILE A 270 1.45 -19.69 -32.33
C ILE A 270 1.96 -18.25 -32.30
N TYR A 271 1.72 -17.55 -31.21
CA TYR A 271 2.25 -16.21 -30.94
C TYR A 271 3.15 -16.28 -29.72
N ALA A 272 4.39 -15.83 -29.81
CA ALA A 272 5.37 -16.02 -28.76
C ALA A 272 6.18 -14.74 -28.48
N ASP A 273 6.34 -14.43 -27.20
CA ASP A 273 7.24 -13.39 -26.69
C ASP A 273 8.28 -14.00 -25.73
N PRO A 274 9.34 -14.64 -26.25
CA PRO A 274 10.30 -15.34 -25.40
C PRO A 274 10.98 -14.39 -24.43
N GLU A 275 11.27 -14.90 -23.23
CA GLU A 275 11.95 -14.13 -22.19
C GLU A 275 13.47 -14.07 -22.44
N TRP A 276 13.86 -13.38 -23.51
CA TRP A 276 15.23 -13.23 -23.97
C TRP A 276 16.17 -12.73 -22.86
N ARG A 277 17.21 -13.50 -22.54
CA ARG A 277 18.34 -12.96 -21.78
C ARG A 277 19.26 -12.17 -22.68
N PHE A 278 19.47 -10.90 -22.35
CA PHE A 278 20.44 -10.03 -23.02
C PHE A 278 21.64 -9.81 -22.10
N GLU A 279 22.84 -10.19 -22.55
CA GLU A 279 24.08 -9.96 -21.80
C GLU A 279 24.60 -8.54 -22.07
N PRO A 280 24.62 -7.65 -21.05
CA PRO A 280 25.14 -6.30 -21.22
C PRO A 280 26.67 -6.31 -21.39
N TYR A 281 27.21 -5.29 -22.07
CA TYR A 281 28.66 -5.13 -22.28
C TYR A 281 29.48 -5.08 -20.98
N SER A 282 28.91 -4.52 -19.91
CA SER A 282 29.44 -4.60 -18.55
C SER A 282 28.34 -5.07 -17.62
N ARG A 283 28.60 -6.13 -16.85
CA ARG A 283 27.71 -6.58 -15.78
C ARG A 283 27.77 -5.67 -14.55
N GLU A 284 28.84 -4.90 -14.37
CA GLU A 284 28.97 -4.00 -13.21
C GLU A 284 28.14 -2.72 -13.38
N SER A 285 28.09 -2.16 -14.61
CA SER A 285 27.41 -0.89 -14.90
C SER A 285 26.21 -0.99 -15.85
N GLY A 286 25.98 -2.16 -16.46
CA GLY A 286 24.92 -2.38 -17.46
C GLY A 286 23.69 -3.13 -16.93
N MET A 287 23.75 -3.66 -15.71
CA MET A 287 22.67 -4.47 -15.14
C MET A 287 21.46 -3.64 -14.71
N ASP A 288 21.59 -2.33 -14.45
CA ASP A 288 20.46 -1.48 -14.05
C ASP A 288 19.29 -1.48 -15.06
N ARG A 289 19.58 -1.79 -16.33
CA ARG A 289 18.61 -1.82 -17.43
C ARG A 289 18.32 -3.22 -17.95
N ALA A 290 18.80 -4.26 -17.26
CA ALA A 290 18.58 -5.65 -17.65
C ALA A 290 17.13 -6.07 -17.42
N ALA A 291 16.58 -6.86 -18.34
CA ALA A 291 15.23 -7.43 -18.20
C ALA A 291 15.11 -8.33 -16.96
N ASP A 292 16.21 -8.96 -16.55
CA ASP A 292 16.34 -9.79 -15.34
C ASP A 292 15.94 -9.07 -14.05
N ASN A 293 15.96 -7.74 -14.02
CA ASN A 293 15.49 -6.96 -12.87
C ASN A 293 13.95 -6.97 -12.73
N HIS A 294 13.22 -7.32 -13.79
CA HIS A 294 11.77 -7.28 -13.84
C HIS A 294 11.13 -8.67 -13.86
N TYR A 295 11.72 -9.63 -14.59
CA TYR A 295 11.24 -11.02 -14.67
C TYR A 295 12.40 -11.99 -14.98
N PRO A 296 12.30 -13.29 -14.61
CA PRO A 296 13.31 -14.27 -14.96
C PRO A 296 13.48 -14.38 -16.49
N THR A 297 14.72 -14.31 -16.98
CA THR A 297 15.05 -14.49 -18.40
C THR A 297 15.75 -15.82 -18.66
N SER A 298 15.67 -16.30 -19.90
CA SER A 298 16.29 -17.55 -20.36
C SER A 298 17.40 -17.28 -21.39
N PRO A 299 18.55 -17.98 -21.29
CA PRO A 299 19.56 -18.00 -22.36
C PRO A 299 18.97 -18.47 -23.69
N GLU A 300 19.57 -18.03 -24.82
CA GLU A 300 19.16 -18.45 -26.17
C GLU A 300 19.08 -19.97 -26.30
N ASN A 301 20.07 -20.71 -25.79
CA ASN A 301 20.12 -22.17 -25.89
C ASN A 301 18.90 -22.84 -25.23
N ASP A 302 18.41 -22.30 -24.12
CA ASP A 302 17.26 -22.88 -23.41
C ASP A 302 15.95 -22.61 -24.18
N ILE A 303 15.84 -21.43 -24.80
CA ILE A 303 14.68 -21.05 -25.63
C ILE A 303 14.65 -21.90 -26.90
N VAL A 304 15.80 -22.06 -27.57
CA VAL A 304 15.96 -22.87 -28.78
C VAL A 304 15.53 -24.33 -28.56
N LEU A 305 15.83 -24.89 -27.38
CA LEU A 305 15.51 -26.29 -27.05
C LEU A 305 14.04 -26.54 -26.67
N ARG A 306 13.19 -25.50 -26.59
CA ARG A 306 11.76 -25.69 -26.33
C ARG A 306 11.10 -26.48 -27.45
N LYS A 307 10.27 -27.44 -27.07
CA LYS A 307 9.55 -28.30 -28.01
C LYS A 307 8.29 -27.64 -28.58
N VAL A 308 8.37 -26.38 -28.98
CA VAL A 308 7.23 -25.64 -29.57
C VAL A 308 6.76 -26.30 -30.88
N GLY A 309 7.66 -26.99 -31.59
CA GLY A 309 7.31 -27.79 -32.76
C GLY A 309 6.30 -28.92 -32.46
N ASP A 310 6.26 -29.45 -31.24
CA ASP A 310 5.38 -30.57 -30.86
C ASP A 310 3.91 -30.12 -30.78
N ILE A 311 3.67 -28.86 -30.38
CA ILE A 311 2.32 -28.26 -30.25
C ILE A 311 1.84 -27.56 -31.52
N ALA A 312 2.68 -27.45 -32.55
CA ALA A 312 2.23 -26.89 -33.81
C ALA A 312 1.43 -27.94 -34.61
N ALA A 313 0.43 -27.50 -35.36
CA ALA A 313 -0.30 -28.31 -36.36
C ALA A 313 0.54 -28.50 -37.63
N LYS A 314 0.19 -29.47 -38.48
CA LYS A 314 0.93 -29.76 -39.74
C LYS A 314 1.20 -28.48 -40.54
N ASP A 315 0.15 -27.70 -40.73
CA ASP A 315 0.17 -26.38 -41.34
C ASP A 315 -0.01 -25.35 -40.21
N CYS A 316 1.05 -24.59 -39.93
CA CYS A 316 1.10 -23.68 -38.78
C CYS A 316 1.91 -22.43 -39.07
N VAL A 317 1.46 -21.29 -38.55
CA VAL A 317 2.17 -20.01 -38.55
C VAL A 317 2.66 -19.68 -37.15
N LEU A 318 3.89 -19.19 -37.07
CA LEU A 318 4.53 -18.70 -35.85
C LEU A 318 4.81 -17.21 -35.98
N PHE A 319 4.28 -16.44 -35.04
CA PHE A 319 4.59 -15.03 -34.81
C PHE A 319 5.53 -14.93 -33.60
N LEU A 320 6.75 -14.45 -33.80
CA LEU A 320 7.81 -14.46 -32.80
C LEU A 320 8.38 -13.06 -32.56
N TRP A 321 8.20 -12.53 -31.34
CA TRP A 321 8.80 -11.25 -30.96
C TRP A 321 10.30 -11.34 -30.79
N ALA A 322 10.98 -10.30 -31.27
CA ALA A 322 12.40 -10.07 -31.05
C ALA A 322 12.68 -8.59 -30.84
N THR A 323 13.58 -8.29 -29.91
CA THR A 323 14.23 -6.97 -29.89
C THR A 323 15.29 -6.91 -30.99
N ALA A 324 15.65 -5.71 -31.45
CA ALA A 324 16.65 -5.52 -32.50
C ALA A 324 17.95 -6.36 -32.33
N PRO A 325 18.59 -6.43 -31.15
CA PRO A 325 19.80 -7.26 -30.99
C PRO A 325 19.52 -8.76 -31.04
N MET A 326 18.29 -9.20 -30.76
CA MET A 326 17.91 -10.61 -30.72
C MET A 326 17.45 -11.16 -32.08
N LEU A 327 17.50 -10.36 -33.16
CA LEU A 327 17.01 -10.77 -34.48
C LEU A 327 17.59 -12.12 -34.95
N LEU A 328 18.92 -12.28 -34.89
CA LEU A 328 19.57 -13.51 -35.35
C LEU A 328 19.21 -14.72 -34.47
N SER A 329 19.14 -14.52 -33.15
CA SER A 329 18.69 -15.53 -32.19
C SER A 329 17.24 -15.94 -32.44
N ALA A 330 16.36 -14.98 -32.72
CA ALA A 330 14.96 -15.23 -33.05
C ALA A 330 14.81 -16.04 -34.34
N VAL A 331 15.60 -15.74 -35.38
CA VAL A 331 15.62 -16.56 -36.61
C VAL A 331 16.05 -17.99 -36.31
N ARG A 332 17.06 -18.20 -35.46
CA ARG A 332 17.51 -19.54 -35.05
C ARG A 332 16.44 -20.28 -34.24
N VAL A 333 15.78 -19.60 -33.30
CA VAL A 333 14.68 -20.16 -32.50
C VAL A 333 13.55 -20.62 -33.41
N LEU A 334 13.11 -19.76 -34.32
CA LEU A 334 12.07 -20.05 -35.31
C LEU A 334 12.43 -21.30 -36.14
N GLN A 335 13.67 -21.39 -36.62
CA GLN A 335 14.16 -22.55 -37.38
C GLN A 335 14.19 -23.84 -36.56
N ASN A 336 14.72 -23.79 -35.33
CA ASN A 336 14.80 -24.97 -34.46
C ASN A 336 13.42 -25.46 -34.00
N TRP A 337 12.45 -24.56 -33.87
CA TRP A 337 11.05 -24.93 -33.61
C TRP A 337 10.34 -25.52 -34.85
N GLY A 338 11.04 -25.61 -35.99
CA GLY A 338 10.55 -26.26 -37.21
C GLY A 338 9.80 -25.33 -38.17
N PHE A 339 10.02 -24.02 -38.07
CA PHE A 339 9.41 -23.04 -38.96
C PHE A 339 10.44 -22.49 -39.96
N THR A 340 9.97 -22.07 -41.13
CA THR A 340 10.77 -21.33 -42.12
C THR A 340 10.41 -19.85 -42.03
N TYR A 341 11.40 -19.00 -41.76
CA TYR A 341 11.21 -17.56 -41.73
C TYR A 341 10.74 -17.04 -43.10
N LYS A 342 9.77 -16.11 -43.10
CA LYS A 342 9.20 -15.51 -44.31
C LYS A 342 9.38 -13.99 -44.36
N THR A 343 8.94 -13.30 -43.31
CA THR A 343 8.91 -11.83 -43.24
C THR A 343 8.79 -11.39 -41.78
N HIS A 344 8.72 -10.08 -41.52
CA HIS A 344 8.44 -9.53 -40.20
C HIS A 344 7.70 -8.18 -40.29
N TRP A 345 7.08 -7.80 -39.17
CA TRP A 345 6.59 -6.45 -38.93
C TRP A 345 7.53 -5.69 -38.00
N ILE A 346 7.48 -4.37 -38.12
CA ILE A 346 8.13 -3.41 -37.22
C ILE A 346 7.04 -2.79 -36.34
N TRP A 347 7.17 -2.96 -35.03
CA TRP A 347 6.47 -2.11 -34.07
C TRP A 347 7.26 -0.82 -33.89
N GLU A 348 6.76 0.30 -34.42
CA GLU A 348 7.30 1.63 -34.17
C GLU A 348 6.74 2.18 -32.85
N LYS A 349 7.66 2.45 -31.91
CA LYS A 349 7.34 2.96 -30.57
C LYS A 349 7.19 4.47 -30.57
N ASP A 350 6.27 4.95 -29.74
CA ASP A 350 6.04 6.38 -29.47
C ASP A 350 7.19 7.08 -28.73
N ARG A 351 8.15 6.33 -28.20
CA ARG A 351 9.33 6.84 -27.50
C ARG A 351 10.60 6.06 -27.81
N ILE A 352 11.72 6.76 -27.73
CA ILE A 352 13.05 6.21 -28.03
C ILE A 352 13.66 5.46 -26.83
N GLY A 353 13.88 4.17 -26.99
CA GLY A 353 14.48 3.28 -26.00
C GLY A 353 16.01 3.29 -26.03
N THR A 354 16.63 2.35 -25.32
CA THR A 354 18.09 2.20 -25.19
C THR A 354 18.73 1.59 -26.44
N GLY A 355 20.06 1.65 -26.52
CA GLY A 355 20.85 0.91 -27.50
C GLY A 355 22.30 1.43 -27.57
N TYR A 356 23.22 0.58 -28.05
CA TYR A 356 24.66 0.87 -28.04
C TYR A 356 25.10 1.70 -29.25
N TRP A 357 24.75 1.25 -30.47
CA TRP A 357 25.13 1.92 -31.72
C TRP A 357 24.11 2.97 -32.15
N ASN A 358 22.84 2.67 -31.93
CA ASN A 358 21.70 3.55 -32.14
C ASN A 358 20.70 3.31 -31.00
N ARG A 359 19.90 4.31 -30.70
CA ARG A 359 18.84 4.22 -29.69
C ARG A 359 17.62 3.56 -30.34
N ASN A 360 17.13 2.44 -29.78
CA ASN A 360 16.07 1.65 -30.42
C ASN A 360 14.69 2.28 -30.23
N GLN A 361 13.99 2.57 -31.32
CA GLN A 361 12.60 3.03 -31.31
C GLN A 361 11.64 1.96 -31.88
N HIS A 362 12.10 0.72 -32.03
CA HIS A 362 11.24 -0.33 -32.57
C HIS A 362 11.54 -1.70 -31.98
N GLU A 363 10.59 -2.61 -32.17
CA GLU A 363 10.71 -4.06 -31.99
C GLU A 363 10.24 -4.79 -33.25
N LEU A 364 10.59 -6.08 -33.34
CA LEU A 364 10.35 -6.91 -34.51
C LEU A 364 9.34 -8.01 -34.14
N LEU A 365 8.36 -8.24 -35.01
CA LEU A 365 7.51 -9.43 -34.97
C LEU A 365 7.77 -10.28 -36.20
N LEU A 366 8.54 -11.36 -36.03
CA LEU A 366 8.89 -12.26 -37.12
C LEU A 366 7.72 -13.19 -37.44
N LEU A 367 7.56 -13.53 -38.73
CA LEU A 367 6.64 -14.54 -39.21
C LEU A 367 7.41 -15.73 -39.79
N GLY A 368 7.13 -16.90 -39.24
CA GLY A 368 7.57 -18.19 -39.77
C GLY A 368 6.38 -19.07 -40.13
N THR A 369 6.55 -19.92 -41.15
CA THR A 369 5.53 -20.91 -41.50
C THR A 369 6.09 -22.32 -41.52
N ARG A 370 5.21 -23.28 -41.27
CA ARG A 370 5.45 -24.71 -41.38
C ARG A 370 4.29 -25.33 -42.16
N GLY A 371 4.61 -26.28 -43.04
CA GLY A 371 3.62 -26.87 -43.94
C GLY A 371 3.11 -25.87 -44.98
N ASP A 372 1.84 -26.00 -45.34
CA ASP A 372 1.17 -25.20 -46.37
C ASP A 372 0.06 -24.33 -45.75
N VAL A 373 0.47 -23.20 -45.17
CA VAL A 373 -0.45 -22.21 -44.58
C VAL A 373 -0.77 -21.14 -45.62
N PRO A 374 -2.05 -20.82 -45.85
CA PRO A 374 -2.41 -19.76 -46.78
C PRO A 374 -1.95 -18.39 -46.25
N ALA A 375 -1.25 -17.65 -47.10
CA ALA A 375 -0.98 -16.24 -46.84
C ALA A 375 -2.27 -15.41 -46.98
N PRO A 376 -2.39 -14.25 -46.32
CA PRO A 376 -3.50 -13.33 -46.51
C PRO A 376 -3.66 -12.94 -47.99
N ALA A 377 -4.91 -12.81 -48.43
CA ALA A 377 -5.21 -12.43 -49.80
C ALA A 377 -4.62 -11.05 -50.14
N MET A 378 -4.34 -10.84 -51.43
CA MET A 378 -3.84 -9.54 -51.91
C MET A 378 -4.86 -8.44 -51.57
N GLY A 379 -4.41 -7.41 -50.85
CA GLY A 379 -5.26 -6.31 -50.39
C GLY A 379 -5.71 -6.40 -48.92
N ASP A 380 -5.73 -7.60 -48.33
CA ASP A 380 -6.02 -7.78 -46.90
C ASP A 380 -4.76 -7.63 -46.01
N GLN A 381 -3.60 -7.46 -46.65
CA GLN A 381 -2.30 -7.40 -45.99
C GLN A 381 -2.15 -6.08 -45.21
N TRP A 382 -1.64 -6.17 -43.99
CA TRP A 382 -1.41 -5.04 -43.11
C TRP A 382 -0.05 -4.42 -43.44
N PRO A 383 0.12 -3.10 -43.25
CA PRO A 383 1.42 -2.44 -43.42
C PRO A 383 2.50 -3.10 -42.55
N SER A 384 3.71 -3.25 -43.10
CA SER A 384 4.84 -3.86 -42.38
C SER A 384 5.36 -3.01 -41.21
N VAL A 385 4.94 -1.74 -41.11
CA VAL A 385 5.24 -0.84 -39.99
C VAL A 385 3.94 -0.47 -39.29
N ILE A 386 3.86 -0.78 -37.99
CA ILE A 386 2.70 -0.52 -37.16
C ILE A 386 3.12 0.40 -36.02
N LYS A 387 2.51 1.58 -35.95
CA LYS A 387 2.71 2.56 -34.87
C LYS A 387 1.78 2.24 -33.72
N ALA A 388 2.32 2.02 -32.53
CA ALA A 388 1.52 1.80 -31.33
C ALA A 388 2.26 2.31 -30.08
N PRO A 389 1.53 2.82 -29.06
CA PRO A 389 2.14 3.35 -27.85
C PRO A 389 2.78 2.23 -27.02
N VAL A 390 3.86 2.56 -26.31
CA VAL A 390 4.50 1.64 -25.37
C VAL A 390 3.69 1.60 -24.07
N GLY A 391 3.16 0.42 -23.72
CA GLY A 391 2.45 0.18 -22.47
C GLY A 391 3.35 -0.07 -21.26
N GLU A 392 2.87 -0.88 -20.32
CA GLU A 392 3.65 -1.35 -19.16
C GLU A 392 4.88 -2.19 -19.60
N HIS A 393 5.86 -2.39 -18.70
CA HIS A 393 7.17 -2.96 -19.02
C HIS A 393 7.07 -4.27 -19.83
N SER A 394 7.53 -4.25 -21.09
CA SER A 394 7.51 -5.37 -22.04
C SER A 394 6.11 -5.86 -22.50
N ALA A 395 5.03 -5.14 -22.18
CA ALA A 395 3.70 -5.44 -22.71
C ALA A 395 3.63 -5.11 -24.22
N LYS A 396 3.19 -6.08 -25.01
CA LYS A 396 3.07 -5.94 -26.47
C LYS A 396 1.71 -5.33 -26.85
N PRO A 397 1.64 -4.45 -27.87
CA PRO A 397 0.39 -3.79 -28.24
C PRO A 397 -0.72 -4.74 -28.71
N GLU A 398 -1.97 -4.43 -28.37
CA GLU A 398 -3.17 -5.21 -28.78
C GLU A 398 -3.36 -5.32 -30.29
N VAL A 399 -2.97 -4.28 -31.03
CA VAL A 399 -3.08 -4.23 -32.50
C VAL A 399 -2.44 -5.41 -33.21
N PHE A 400 -1.40 -6.03 -32.64
CA PHE A 400 -0.78 -7.22 -33.22
C PHE A 400 -1.64 -8.48 -33.04
N VAL A 401 -2.37 -8.58 -31.92
CA VAL A 401 -3.35 -9.66 -31.71
C VAL A 401 -4.53 -9.47 -32.65
N GLU A 402 -5.02 -8.24 -32.81
CA GLU A 402 -6.08 -7.89 -33.78
C GLU A 402 -5.68 -8.27 -35.23
N MET A 403 -4.44 -7.95 -35.63
CA MET A 403 -3.90 -8.33 -36.94
C MET A 403 -3.88 -9.85 -37.12
N ILE A 404 -3.41 -10.60 -36.11
CA ILE A 404 -3.35 -12.06 -36.19
C ILE A 404 -4.76 -12.67 -36.26
N GLU A 405 -5.72 -12.12 -35.51
CA GLU A 405 -7.13 -12.52 -35.57
C GLU A 405 -7.76 -12.23 -36.93
N ALA A 406 -7.47 -11.08 -37.54
CA ALA A 406 -7.95 -10.76 -38.88
C ALA A 406 -7.43 -11.74 -39.94
N TYR A 407 -6.19 -12.24 -39.79
CA TYR A 407 -5.62 -13.22 -40.72
C TYR A 407 -6.12 -14.65 -40.50
N PHE A 408 -6.32 -15.05 -39.25
CA PHE A 408 -6.57 -16.45 -38.90
C PHE A 408 -7.77 -16.63 -37.95
N PRO A 409 -8.97 -16.10 -38.25
CA PRO A 409 -10.07 -16.02 -37.29
C PRO A 409 -10.50 -17.40 -36.74
N ASN A 410 -10.39 -18.45 -37.55
CA ASN A 410 -10.94 -19.78 -37.25
C ASN A 410 -9.91 -20.81 -36.76
N LEU A 411 -8.61 -20.50 -36.82
CA LEU A 411 -7.59 -21.47 -36.42
C LEU A 411 -7.45 -21.50 -34.89
N PRO A 412 -7.17 -22.67 -34.28
CA PRO A 412 -6.79 -22.74 -32.88
C PRO A 412 -5.48 -21.96 -32.66
N LYS A 413 -5.47 -21.10 -31.64
CA LYS A 413 -4.35 -20.19 -31.34
C LYS A 413 -3.85 -20.35 -29.91
N ILE A 414 -2.55 -20.12 -29.72
CA ILE A 414 -1.93 -20.07 -28.41
C ILE A 414 -0.95 -18.89 -28.33
N GLU A 415 -0.99 -18.19 -27.19
CA GLU A 415 0.03 -17.20 -26.81
C GLU A 415 1.00 -17.84 -25.81
N LEU A 416 2.28 -17.94 -26.19
CA LEU A 416 3.38 -18.39 -25.34
C LEU A 416 4.03 -17.19 -24.65
N ASN A 417 4.34 -17.35 -23.37
CA ASN A 417 4.73 -16.28 -22.46
C ASN A 417 3.64 -15.19 -22.31
N ALA A 418 2.37 -15.61 -22.38
CA ALA A 418 1.23 -14.72 -22.22
C ALA A 418 1.19 -14.08 -20.82
N ARG A 419 0.76 -12.83 -20.75
CA ARG A 419 0.53 -12.09 -19.49
C ARG A 419 -0.94 -11.79 -19.21
N ARG A 420 -1.79 -11.95 -20.22
CA ARG A 420 -3.23 -11.71 -20.15
C ARG A 420 -3.97 -12.74 -20.99
N ALA A 421 -5.24 -12.93 -20.67
CA ALA A 421 -6.10 -13.82 -21.44
C ALA A 421 -6.58 -13.09 -22.68
N GLN A 422 -6.55 -13.76 -23.83
CA GLN A 422 -7.14 -13.27 -25.06
C GLN A 422 -8.37 -14.12 -25.40
N PRO A 423 -9.54 -13.53 -25.70
CA PRO A 423 -10.71 -14.29 -26.08
C PRO A 423 -10.42 -15.23 -27.26
N GLY A 424 -10.66 -16.53 -27.08
CA GLY A 424 -10.43 -17.54 -28.13
C GLY A 424 -8.99 -18.05 -28.27
N TRP A 425 -8.06 -17.61 -27.42
CA TRP A 425 -6.68 -18.10 -27.39
C TRP A 425 -6.42 -18.92 -26.13
N ASP A 426 -5.64 -19.98 -26.30
CA ASP A 426 -5.02 -20.63 -25.15
C ASP A 426 -3.82 -19.79 -24.69
N ALA A 427 -3.56 -19.74 -23.38
CA ALA A 427 -2.46 -18.98 -22.79
C ALA A 427 -1.48 -19.92 -22.09
N TRP A 428 -0.19 -19.69 -22.29
CA TRP A 428 0.88 -20.47 -21.64
C TRP A 428 2.01 -19.54 -21.22
N GLY A 429 2.59 -19.76 -20.03
CA GLY A 429 3.69 -18.93 -19.53
C GLY A 429 3.71 -18.81 -18.01
N LEU A 430 4.75 -18.15 -17.49
CA LEU A 430 4.92 -17.92 -16.05
C LEU A 430 3.79 -17.08 -15.44
N GLU A 431 3.37 -16.06 -16.20
CA GLU A 431 2.36 -15.07 -15.81
C GLU A 431 1.04 -15.30 -16.56
N ALA A 432 0.90 -16.42 -17.25
CA ALA A 432 -0.31 -16.73 -17.99
C ALA A 432 -1.48 -16.90 -16.99
N PRO A 433 -2.64 -16.28 -17.27
CA PRO A 433 -3.81 -16.47 -16.42
C PRO A 433 -4.24 -17.94 -16.42
N GLU A 434 -4.79 -18.40 -15.30
CA GLU A 434 -5.33 -19.76 -15.22
C GLU A 434 -6.46 -19.91 -16.24
N ALA A 435 -6.43 -21.01 -17.00
CA ALA A 435 -7.48 -21.33 -17.95
C ALA A 435 -8.82 -21.34 -17.20
N ALA A 436 -9.81 -20.59 -17.69
CA ALA A 436 -11.17 -20.67 -17.18
C ALA A 436 -11.64 -22.12 -17.39
N SER A 437 -11.77 -22.85 -16.29
CA SER A 437 -12.21 -24.24 -16.23
C SER A 437 -13.67 -24.41 -16.63
#